data_AF-A0A2N3K2M2-F1
#
_entry.id   AF-A0A2N3K2M2-F1
#
_cell.length_a   1.000
_cell.length_b   1.000
_cell.length_c   1.000
_cell.angle_alpha   90.00
_cell.angle_beta   90.00
_cell.angle_gamma   90.00
#
_symmetry.space_group_name_H-M   'P 1'
#
loop_
_entity.id
_entity.type
_entity.pdbx_description
1 polymer ?
#
loop_
_entity_poly.entity_id
_entity_poly.type
_entity_poly.pdbx_seq_one_letter_code
_entity_poly.pdbx_strand_id
1 'polypeptide(L)'
;MHGEYKVPGGKLVVVDLDDDQGVLRNVQVAGDFFLEPDEALGAIDAALEGVPSDTDATGLAARVEAALPEGTVMYGITAEGVAVAVRRALAHATDWTDYDWQLIHTEPQSPALLMALDEVLTTEVAEGRRPPTLRVWEWGAPAVIIGSFQSLRNEVDPEGAARHGIDVVRRISGGGAMFVEPGNTITYSLSVPASLVSGLSFADSYAYLDDWVLGALADMGVKAWYQPLNDIATEAGKIAGAAQKRVVAGDGAVLHHVTMSYDIDAEKMLDVLRIGKEKMSDKGTTSAKKRVDPLRRQTGLSRADVIDRMIGSFRDRYGLSQGTVTDRETALAEELVRTKFATEEWLARIP
;
A
#
# COMPACT_ATOMS: atom_id res chain seq x y z
N MET A 1 -7.80 8.33 -24.96
CA MET A 1 -7.63 8.06 -23.51
C MET A 1 -6.56 6.99 -23.37
N HIS A 2 -5.80 7.00 -22.29
CA HIS A 2 -4.63 6.14 -22.12
C HIS A 2 -4.61 5.56 -20.71
N GLY A 3 -4.37 4.25 -20.58
CA GLY A 3 -4.29 3.58 -19.29
C GLY A 3 -3.28 2.45 -19.29
N GLU A 4 -2.46 2.39 -18.24
CA GLU A 4 -1.43 1.38 -18.08
C GLU A 4 -1.65 0.56 -16.80
N TYR A 5 -1.33 -0.73 -16.85
CA TYR A 5 -1.37 -1.61 -15.68
C TYR A 5 -0.28 -2.67 -15.77
N LYS A 6 0.57 -2.73 -14.74
CA LYS A 6 1.55 -3.80 -14.57
C LYS A 6 0.89 -5.00 -13.89
N VAL A 7 0.70 -6.09 -14.62
CA VAL A 7 0.16 -7.33 -14.06
C VAL A 7 1.08 -7.80 -12.92
N PRO A 8 0.57 -8.10 -11.71
CA PRO A 8 1.39 -8.58 -10.60
C PRO A 8 2.20 -9.83 -10.97
N GLY A 9 3.54 -9.74 -10.88
CA GLY A 9 4.44 -10.81 -11.32
C GLY A 9 4.48 -11.04 -12.84
N GLY A 10 3.85 -10.17 -13.62
CA GLY A 10 3.71 -10.25 -15.06
C GLY A 10 4.29 -9.03 -15.79
N LYS A 11 3.62 -8.65 -16.87
CA LYS A 11 4.07 -7.69 -17.87
C LYS A 11 3.17 -6.45 -17.88
N LEU A 12 3.69 -5.36 -18.42
CA LEU A 12 2.97 -4.11 -18.59
C LEU A 12 1.93 -4.28 -19.70
N VAL A 13 0.70 -3.89 -19.41
CA VAL A 13 -0.41 -3.80 -20.35
C VAL A 13 -0.79 -2.34 -20.47
N VAL A 14 -0.88 -1.86 -21.69
CA VAL A 14 -1.25 -0.50 -22.07
C VAL A 14 -2.50 -0.58 -22.91
N VAL A 15 -3.47 0.30 -22.66
CA VAL A 15 -4.68 0.41 -23.46
C VAL A 15 -4.90 1.86 -23.83
N ASP A 16 -4.94 2.10 -25.14
CA ASP A 16 -5.40 3.35 -25.73
C ASP A 16 -6.82 3.14 -26.27
N LEU A 17 -7.72 4.09 -26.00
CA LEU A 17 -9.12 4.03 -26.45
C LEU A 17 -9.75 5.42 -26.49
N ASP A 18 -10.87 5.56 -27.19
CA ASP A 18 -11.78 6.70 -27.12
C ASP A 18 -13.10 6.31 -26.43
N ASP A 19 -13.74 7.25 -25.73
CA ASP A 19 -15.15 7.13 -25.30
C ASP A 19 -16.00 8.03 -26.20
N ASP A 20 -16.76 7.42 -27.11
CA ASP A 20 -17.72 8.11 -27.99
C ASP A 20 -19.14 7.80 -27.53
N GLN A 21 -19.78 8.77 -26.87
CA GLN A 21 -21.17 8.66 -26.39
C GLN A 21 -21.42 7.47 -25.43
N GLY A 22 -20.45 7.15 -24.57
CA GLY A 22 -20.59 6.10 -23.57
C GLY A 22 -20.24 4.71 -24.09
N VAL A 23 -19.57 4.61 -25.24
CA VAL A 23 -19.06 3.36 -25.78
C VAL A 23 -17.59 3.46 -26.16
N LEU A 24 -16.84 2.38 -25.92
CA LEU A 24 -15.42 2.30 -26.25
C LEU A 24 -15.24 2.25 -27.77
N ARG A 25 -14.31 3.06 -28.27
CA ARG A 25 -13.93 3.15 -29.70
C ARG A 25 -12.42 3.13 -29.86
N ASN A 26 -11.97 2.66 -31.03
CA ASN A 26 -10.55 2.67 -31.40
C ASN A 26 -9.68 2.01 -30.33
N VAL A 27 -10.17 0.93 -29.72
CA VAL A 27 -9.47 0.25 -28.63
C VAL A 27 -8.21 -0.43 -29.18
N GLN A 28 -7.08 -0.16 -28.54
CA GLN A 28 -5.80 -0.78 -28.87
C GLN A 28 -5.11 -1.24 -27.59
N VAL A 29 -4.89 -2.55 -27.47
CA VAL A 29 -4.11 -3.17 -26.39
C VAL A 29 -2.66 -3.35 -26.86
N ALA A 30 -1.71 -2.94 -26.04
CA ALA A 30 -0.27 -3.06 -26.29
C ALA A 30 0.49 -3.36 -24.99
N GLY A 31 1.77 -3.73 -25.05
CA GLY A 31 2.58 -4.00 -23.85
C GLY A 31 3.85 -4.81 -24.11
N ASP A 32 4.52 -5.22 -23.02
CA ASP A 32 5.75 -6.05 -23.05
C ASP A 32 5.49 -7.54 -22.74
N PHE A 33 4.27 -8.01 -23.01
CA PHE A 33 3.80 -9.39 -22.84
C PHE A 33 4.02 -10.25 -24.09
N PHE A 34 3.82 -11.57 -23.94
CA PHE A 34 3.76 -12.50 -25.06
C PHE A 34 2.36 -13.11 -25.15
N LEU A 35 1.89 -13.28 -26.38
CA LEU A 35 0.58 -13.83 -26.70
C LEU A 35 0.75 -14.78 -27.88
N GLU A 36 0.29 -16.03 -27.73
CA GLU A 36 0.39 -17.06 -28.76
C GLU A 36 -0.98 -17.70 -28.99
N PRO A 37 -1.54 -17.66 -30.20
CA PRO A 37 -0.98 -16.99 -31.39
C PRO A 37 -1.11 -15.46 -31.28
N ASP A 38 -0.29 -14.70 -32.00
CA ASP A 38 -0.26 -13.24 -31.91
C ASP A 38 -1.55 -12.57 -32.41
N GLU A 39 -2.29 -13.23 -33.32
CA GLU A 39 -3.59 -12.74 -33.80
C GLU A 39 -4.66 -12.68 -32.69
N ALA A 40 -4.45 -13.36 -31.56
CA ALA A 40 -5.33 -13.22 -30.40
C ALA A 40 -5.41 -11.78 -29.89
N LEU A 41 -4.39 -10.93 -30.13
CA LEU A 41 -4.42 -9.53 -29.73
C LEU A 41 -5.54 -8.77 -30.45
N GLY A 42 -5.72 -9.03 -31.75
CA GLY A 42 -6.82 -8.45 -32.51
C GLY A 42 -8.21 -8.93 -32.04
N ALA A 43 -8.29 -10.14 -31.49
CA ALA A 43 -9.52 -10.64 -30.87
C ALA A 43 -9.83 -9.89 -29.56
N ILE A 44 -8.82 -9.55 -28.77
CA ILE A 44 -8.96 -8.75 -27.55
C ILE A 44 -9.45 -7.34 -27.91
N ASP A 45 -8.79 -6.66 -28.85
CA ASP A 45 -9.19 -5.31 -29.29
C ASP A 45 -10.64 -5.30 -29.78
N ALA A 46 -10.99 -6.24 -30.65
CA ALA A 46 -12.35 -6.35 -31.19
C ALA A 46 -13.41 -6.70 -30.12
N ALA A 47 -13.04 -7.42 -29.07
CA ALA A 47 -13.96 -7.76 -27.97
C ALA A 47 -14.32 -6.56 -27.09
N LEU A 48 -13.44 -5.55 -27.05
CA LEU A 48 -13.59 -4.33 -26.27
C LEU A 48 -14.26 -3.21 -27.08
N GLU A 49 -14.18 -3.25 -28.40
CA GLU A 49 -14.82 -2.29 -29.29
C GLU A 49 -16.36 -2.27 -29.13
N GLY A 50 -16.94 -1.07 -28.97
CA GLY A 50 -18.37 -0.86 -28.80
C GLY A 50 -18.94 -1.26 -27.44
N VAL A 51 -18.10 -1.64 -26.47
CA VAL A 51 -18.52 -1.94 -25.10
C VAL A 51 -18.97 -0.65 -24.39
N PRO A 52 -20.03 -0.66 -23.57
CA PRO A 52 -20.38 0.50 -22.75
C PRO A 52 -19.26 0.91 -21.80
N SER A 53 -18.94 2.21 -21.71
CA SER A 53 -17.82 2.71 -20.89
C SER A 53 -18.05 2.59 -19.37
N ASP A 54 -19.28 2.33 -18.93
CA ASP A 54 -19.61 2.01 -17.55
C ASP A 54 -19.44 0.53 -17.18
N THR A 55 -19.05 -0.34 -18.13
CA THR A 55 -18.79 -1.77 -17.87
C THR A 55 -17.66 -1.91 -16.85
N ASP A 56 -17.90 -2.73 -15.81
CA ASP A 56 -16.91 -2.98 -14.75
C ASP A 56 -15.76 -3.88 -15.21
N ALA A 57 -14.68 -3.93 -14.42
CA ALA A 57 -13.49 -4.72 -14.77
C ALA A 57 -13.81 -6.21 -14.95
N THR A 58 -14.74 -6.76 -14.16
CA THR A 58 -15.16 -8.16 -14.25
C THR A 58 -15.84 -8.45 -15.60
N GLY A 59 -16.77 -7.57 -16.02
CA GLY A 59 -17.46 -7.70 -17.30
C GLY A 59 -16.54 -7.52 -18.50
N LEU A 60 -15.57 -6.60 -18.41
CA LEU A 60 -14.52 -6.43 -19.42
C LEU A 60 -13.63 -7.67 -19.52
N ALA A 61 -13.15 -8.20 -18.39
CA ALA A 61 -12.30 -9.39 -18.37
C ALA A 61 -13.02 -10.62 -18.96
N ALA A 62 -14.27 -10.86 -18.55
CA ALA A 62 -15.07 -11.97 -19.06
C ALA A 62 -15.29 -11.88 -20.59
N ARG A 63 -15.43 -10.66 -21.13
CA ARG A 63 -15.52 -10.43 -22.58
C ARG A 63 -14.22 -10.78 -23.29
N VAL A 64 -13.09 -10.34 -22.73
CA VAL A 64 -11.77 -10.65 -23.27
C VAL A 64 -11.56 -12.16 -23.28
N GLU A 65 -11.80 -12.86 -22.17
CA GLU A 65 -11.67 -14.32 -22.09
C GLU A 65 -12.54 -15.05 -23.10
N ALA A 66 -13.80 -14.63 -23.26
CA ALA A 66 -14.73 -15.26 -24.18
C ALA A 66 -14.37 -15.07 -25.66
N ALA A 67 -13.57 -14.04 -25.98
CA ALA A 67 -13.13 -13.75 -27.33
C ALA A 67 -11.81 -14.42 -27.72
N LEU A 68 -11.04 -14.91 -26.73
CA LEU A 68 -9.76 -15.55 -27.00
C LEU A 68 -9.96 -16.86 -27.80
N PRO A 69 -9.19 -17.07 -28.88
CA PRO A 69 -9.15 -18.36 -29.57
C PRO A 69 -8.82 -19.53 -28.64
N GLU A 70 -9.38 -20.69 -28.91
CA GLU A 70 -9.08 -21.90 -28.15
C GLU A 70 -7.58 -22.23 -28.24
N GLY A 71 -6.96 -22.51 -27.10
CA GLY A 71 -5.52 -22.79 -27.01
C GLY A 71 -4.62 -21.55 -26.93
N THR A 72 -5.20 -20.34 -26.84
CA THR A 72 -4.40 -19.12 -26.63
C THR A 72 -3.58 -19.21 -25.35
N VAL A 73 -2.29 -18.91 -25.45
CA VAL A 73 -1.35 -18.84 -24.35
C VAL A 73 -1.01 -17.38 -24.08
N MET A 74 -1.30 -16.94 -22.86
CA MET A 74 -0.99 -15.60 -22.37
C MET A 74 0.20 -15.67 -21.41
N TYR A 75 1.29 -14.97 -21.72
CA TYR A 75 2.46 -14.89 -20.84
C TYR A 75 2.69 -13.45 -20.39
N GLY A 76 2.42 -13.20 -19.11
CA GLY A 76 2.59 -11.89 -18.49
C GLY A 76 1.43 -10.93 -18.67
N ILE A 77 0.43 -11.30 -19.48
CA ILE A 77 -0.85 -10.61 -19.63
C ILE A 77 -1.97 -11.48 -19.08
N THR A 78 -3.04 -10.87 -18.57
CA THR A 78 -4.30 -11.56 -18.25
C THR A 78 -5.48 -10.71 -18.73
N ALA A 79 -6.64 -11.33 -18.88
CA ALA A 79 -7.87 -10.63 -19.24
C ALA A 79 -8.24 -9.57 -18.19
N GLU A 80 -8.02 -9.85 -16.91
CA GLU A 80 -8.18 -8.88 -15.83
C GLU A 80 -7.19 -7.73 -15.94
N GLY A 81 -5.94 -8.00 -16.31
CA GLY A 81 -4.93 -6.96 -16.54
C GLY A 81 -5.34 -5.98 -17.64
N VAL A 82 -5.89 -6.50 -18.75
CA VAL A 82 -6.47 -5.69 -19.84
C VAL A 82 -7.66 -4.87 -19.32
N ALA A 83 -8.59 -5.51 -18.61
CA ALA A 83 -9.76 -4.84 -18.06
C ALA A 83 -9.38 -3.70 -17.10
N VAL A 84 -8.38 -3.91 -16.24
CA VAL A 84 -7.87 -2.88 -15.33
C VAL A 84 -7.24 -1.72 -16.12
N ALA A 85 -6.44 -1.99 -17.15
CA ALA A 85 -5.87 -0.94 -18.00
C ALA A 85 -6.96 -0.11 -18.71
N VAL A 86 -8.02 -0.75 -19.22
CA VAL A 86 -9.22 -0.06 -19.77
C VAL A 86 -9.87 0.83 -18.71
N ARG A 87 -10.10 0.32 -17.49
CA ARG A 87 -10.70 1.09 -16.39
C ARG A 87 -9.83 2.28 -15.98
N ARG A 88 -8.51 2.14 -16.02
CA ARG A 88 -7.56 3.23 -15.77
C ARG A 88 -7.62 4.30 -16.87
N ALA A 89 -7.69 3.89 -18.14
CA ALA A 89 -7.84 4.80 -19.26
C ALA A 89 -9.13 5.63 -19.15
N LEU A 90 -10.25 4.97 -18.85
CA LEU A 90 -11.55 5.61 -18.68
C LEU A 90 -11.62 6.54 -17.47
N ALA A 91 -10.89 6.22 -16.41
CA ALA A 91 -10.86 7.02 -15.20
C ALA A 91 -9.88 8.20 -15.28
N HIS A 92 -9.20 8.40 -16.43
CA HIS A 92 -8.11 9.36 -16.58
C HIS A 92 -7.08 9.22 -15.45
N ALA A 93 -6.75 7.97 -15.10
CA ALA A 93 -5.84 7.68 -14.01
C ALA A 93 -4.45 8.25 -14.32
N THR A 94 -3.82 8.81 -13.30
CA THR A 94 -2.43 9.26 -13.37
C THR A 94 -1.48 8.12 -13.03
N ASP A 95 -0.21 8.30 -13.37
CA ASP A 95 0.91 7.42 -13.06
C ASP A 95 1.86 8.05 -12.03
N TRP A 96 2.80 7.26 -11.50
CA TRP A 96 3.86 7.73 -10.61
C TRP A 96 4.68 8.87 -11.22
N THR A 97 4.94 8.81 -12.52
CA THR A 97 5.81 9.77 -13.23
C THR A 97 5.13 11.10 -13.55
N ASP A 98 3.80 11.22 -13.34
CA ASP A 98 3.05 12.46 -13.54
C ASP A 98 3.24 13.49 -12.42
N TYR A 99 3.98 13.13 -11.37
CA TYR A 99 4.05 13.90 -10.13
C TYR A 99 5.48 14.28 -9.73
N ASP A 100 5.62 15.48 -9.18
CA ASP A 100 6.80 15.89 -8.42
C ASP A 100 6.66 15.40 -6.97
N TRP A 101 7.23 14.23 -6.68
CA TRP A 101 7.17 13.61 -5.37
C TRP A 101 8.04 14.33 -4.34
N GLN A 102 7.51 14.48 -3.12
CA GLN A 102 8.29 14.97 -1.99
C GLN A 102 8.69 13.86 -1.03
N LEU A 103 9.96 13.87 -0.60
CA LEU A 103 10.45 13.08 0.53
C LEU A 103 10.35 13.87 1.83
N ILE A 104 9.68 13.30 2.82
CA ILE A 104 9.81 13.72 4.22
C ILE A 104 10.52 12.60 4.99
N HIS A 105 11.72 12.90 5.47
CA HIS A 105 12.47 12.02 6.36
C HIS A 105 13.02 12.85 7.52
N THR A 106 12.46 12.64 8.71
CA THR A 106 12.71 13.47 9.90
C THR A 106 13.15 12.62 11.09
N GLU A 107 13.69 13.28 12.11
CA GLU A 107 14.01 12.69 13.40
C GLU A 107 12.81 11.93 14.03
N PRO A 108 13.07 10.94 14.90
CA PRO A 108 12.02 10.20 15.59
C PRO A 108 11.00 11.09 16.29
N GLN A 109 9.71 10.78 16.16
CA GLN A 109 8.62 11.54 16.76
C GLN A 109 7.75 10.68 17.68
N SER A 110 6.92 11.29 18.52
CA SER A 110 6.02 10.54 19.40
C SER A 110 4.98 9.73 18.60
N PRO A 111 4.56 8.54 19.06
CA PRO A 111 3.59 7.71 18.35
C PRO A 111 2.29 8.45 17.98
N ALA A 112 1.76 9.28 18.88
CA ALA A 112 0.54 10.05 18.61
C ALA A 112 0.73 11.09 17.49
N LEU A 113 1.87 11.80 17.48
CA LEU A 113 2.17 12.79 16.45
C LEU A 113 2.37 12.12 15.08
N LEU A 114 2.98 10.93 15.03
CA LEU A 114 3.15 10.17 13.80
C LEU A 114 1.80 9.81 13.15
N MET A 115 0.81 9.42 13.97
CA MET A 115 -0.56 9.14 13.50
C MET A 115 -1.28 10.39 13.01
N ALA A 116 -1.09 11.51 13.71
CA ALA A 116 -1.67 12.79 13.32
C ALA A 116 -1.09 13.29 11.99
N LEU A 117 0.22 13.18 11.80
CA LEU A 117 0.88 13.55 10.54
C LEU A 117 0.37 12.72 9.36
N ASP A 118 0.18 11.41 9.51
CA ASP A 118 -0.41 10.59 8.44
C ASP A 118 -1.80 11.11 8.00
N GLU A 119 -2.63 11.59 8.94
CA GLU A 119 -3.93 12.21 8.63
C GLU A 119 -3.79 13.58 7.97
N VAL A 120 -2.97 14.47 8.54
CA VAL A 120 -2.76 15.82 8.03
C VAL A 120 -2.19 15.78 6.62
N LEU A 121 -1.05 15.11 6.40
CA LEU A 121 -0.37 15.14 5.11
C LEU A 121 -1.24 14.49 4.02
N THR A 122 -1.98 13.43 4.34
CA THR A 122 -2.90 12.83 3.36
C THR A 122 -4.06 13.77 3.03
N THR A 123 -4.59 14.50 4.01
CA THR A 123 -5.64 15.50 3.79
C THR A 123 -5.12 16.67 2.95
N GLU A 124 -3.90 17.12 3.20
CA GLU A 124 -3.25 18.18 2.43
C GLU A 124 -3.03 17.78 0.96
N VAL A 125 -2.69 16.51 0.69
CA VAL A 125 -2.65 15.97 -0.69
C VAL A 125 -4.06 15.95 -1.29
N ALA A 126 -5.05 15.50 -0.53
CA ALA A 126 -6.44 15.41 -0.99
C ALA A 126 -7.01 16.77 -1.40
N GLU A 127 -6.61 17.82 -0.68
CA GLU A 127 -7.01 19.20 -0.93
C GLU A 127 -6.09 19.95 -1.91
N GLY A 128 -5.14 19.26 -2.56
CA GLY A 128 -4.25 19.85 -3.56
C GLY A 128 -3.27 20.90 -3.03
N ARG A 129 -3.05 20.96 -1.71
CA ARG A 129 -2.18 21.94 -1.05
C ARG A 129 -0.73 21.48 -0.90
N ARG A 130 -0.46 20.20 -1.10
CA ARG A 130 0.89 19.64 -1.18
C ARG A 130 0.98 18.60 -2.30
N PRO A 131 2.19 18.39 -2.87
CA PRO A 131 2.42 17.29 -3.80
C PRO A 131 2.30 15.91 -3.13
N PRO A 132 2.16 14.84 -3.92
CA PRO A 132 2.25 13.47 -3.42
C PRO A 132 3.55 13.26 -2.64
N THR A 133 3.48 12.49 -1.56
CA THR A 133 4.56 12.45 -0.57
C THR A 133 4.91 11.03 -0.19
N LEU A 134 6.20 10.72 -0.29
CA LEU A 134 6.82 9.61 0.42
C LEU A 134 7.37 10.13 1.75
N ARG A 135 6.85 9.61 2.85
CA ARG A 135 7.33 9.89 4.20
C ARG A 135 7.98 8.65 4.76
N VAL A 136 9.28 8.67 5.03
CA VAL A 136 9.98 7.61 5.77
C VAL A 136 10.24 8.13 7.18
N TRP A 137 9.73 7.46 8.20
CA TRP A 137 9.68 8.04 9.55
C TRP A 137 9.99 7.03 10.65
N GLU A 138 10.36 7.57 11.80
CA GLU A 138 10.96 6.83 12.90
C GLU A 138 10.14 6.95 14.19
N TRP A 139 10.07 5.85 14.95
CA TRP A 139 9.36 5.78 16.22
C TRP A 139 10.20 6.39 17.34
N GLY A 140 9.67 7.39 18.04
CA GLY A 140 10.30 8.00 19.21
C GLY A 140 10.11 7.21 20.52
N ALA A 141 9.18 6.25 20.54
CA ALA A 141 8.91 5.39 21.70
C ALA A 141 8.37 4.01 21.25
N PRO A 142 8.54 2.95 22.06
CA PRO A 142 7.85 1.68 21.88
C PRO A 142 6.34 1.85 21.84
N ALA A 143 5.67 1.21 20.88
CA ALA A 143 4.24 1.38 20.71
C ALA A 143 3.51 0.12 20.22
N VAL A 144 2.23 0.04 20.56
CA VAL A 144 1.23 -0.77 19.87
C VAL A 144 0.29 0.14 19.10
N ILE A 145 0.11 -0.17 17.83
CA ILE A 145 -0.77 0.57 16.92
C ILE A 145 -1.96 -0.31 16.56
N ILE A 146 -3.14 0.05 17.07
CA ILE A 146 -4.39 -0.63 16.72
C ILE A 146 -5.06 0.04 15.52
N GLY A 147 -5.69 -0.76 14.67
CA GLY A 147 -6.46 -0.28 13.52
C GLY A 147 -7.72 0.47 13.95
N SER A 148 -8.25 1.33 13.08
CA SER A 148 -9.41 2.19 13.36
C SER A 148 -10.66 1.44 13.81
N PHE A 149 -10.80 0.16 13.46
CA PHE A 149 -11.98 -0.66 13.77
C PHE A 149 -11.74 -1.72 14.85
N GLN A 150 -10.54 -1.81 15.42
CA GLN A 150 -10.23 -2.83 16.42
C GLN A 150 -10.69 -2.42 17.83
N SER A 151 -11.04 -3.41 18.65
CA SER A 151 -11.34 -3.21 20.06
C SER A 151 -10.06 -3.15 20.87
N LEU A 152 -9.77 -2.02 21.53
CA LEU A 152 -8.60 -1.85 22.39
C LEU A 152 -8.44 -3.01 23.40
N ARG A 153 -9.54 -3.39 24.04
CA ARG A 153 -9.58 -4.46 25.05
C ARG A 153 -9.27 -5.84 24.47
N ASN A 154 -9.57 -6.08 23.19
CA ASN A 154 -9.33 -7.38 22.56
C ASN A 154 -7.93 -7.50 21.99
N GLU A 155 -7.28 -6.38 21.66
CA GLU A 155 -5.97 -6.39 21.01
C GLU A 155 -4.81 -6.26 21.98
N VAL A 156 -4.98 -5.52 23.08
CA VAL A 156 -3.86 -5.11 23.95
C VAL A 156 -4.06 -5.59 25.38
N ASP A 157 -3.02 -6.18 25.95
CA ASP A 157 -2.90 -6.40 27.38
C ASP A 157 -2.40 -5.12 28.07
N PRO A 158 -3.24 -4.44 28.87
CA PRO A 158 -2.85 -3.20 29.51
C PRO A 158 -1.74 -3.40 30.56
N GLU A 159 -1.69 -4.56 31.22
CA GLU A 159 -0.62 -4.86 32.18
C GLU A 159 0.70 -5.16 31.46
N GLY A 160 0.63 -5.89 30.34
CA GLY A 160 1.79 -6.10 29.46
C GLY A 160 2.34 -4.79 28.92
N ALA A 161 1.47 -3.94 28.36
CA ALA A 161 1.86 -2.63 27.83
C ALA A 161 2.52 -1.75 28.91
N ALA A 162 1.92 -1.66 30.11
CA ALA A 162 2.48 -0.88 31.21
C ALA A 162 3.83 -1.43 31.70
N ARG A 163 3.97 -2.76 31.79
CA ARG A 163 5.21 -3.43 32.24
C ARG A 163 6.40 -3.13 31.31
N HIS A 164 6.15 -3.02 30.01
CA HIS A 164 7.18 -2.78 29.00
C HIS A 164 7.29 -1.31 28.55
N GLY A 165 6.51 -0.41 29.15
CA GLY A 165 6.52 1.02 28.79
C GLY A 165 6.08 1.27 27.35
N ILE A 166 5.06 0.53 26.88
CA ILE A 166 4.56 0.58 25.51
C ILE A 166 3.41 1.59 25.42
N ASP A 167 3.56 2.58 24.55
CA ASP A 167 2.45 3.47 24.19
C ASP A 167 1.39 2.73 23.37
N VAL A 168 0.11 3.04 23.56
CA VAL A 168 -0.95 2.47 22.73
C VAL A 168 -1.62 3.58 21.96
N VAL A 169 -1.56 3.50 20.62
CA VAL A 169 -2.15 4.50 19.72
C VAL A 169 -3.10 3.84 18.73
N ARG A 170 -4.09 4.61 18.25
CA ARG A 170 -5.02 4.18 17.20
C ARG A 170 -4.79 4.98 15.93
N ARG A 171 -4.58 4.27 14.82
CA ARG A 171 -4.45 4.88 13.48
C ARG A 171 -5.81 5.06 12.79
N ILE A 172 -5.85 5.94 11.79
CA ILE A 172 -7.08 6.22 11.00
C ILE A 172 -7.42 5.14 9.97
N SER A 173 -6.45 4.30 9.60
CA SER A 173 -6.61 3.19 8.66
C SER A 173 -7.10 1.93 9.36
N GLY A 174 -7.63 0.98 8.58
CA GLY A 174 -8.01 -0.34 9.07
C GLY A 174 -6.81 -1.27 9.27
N GLY A 175 -7.06 -2.58 9.40
CA GLY A 175 -6.04 -3.62 9.56
C GLY A 175 -5.79 -4.02 11.01
N GLY A 176 -4.88 -4.98 11.21
CA GLY A 176 -4.55 -5.56 12.51
C GLY A 176 -3.66 -4.68 13.40
N ALA A 177 -3.45 -5.13 14.64
CA ALA A 177 -2.58 -4.45 15.58
C ALA A 177 -1.10 -4.74 15.26
N MET A 178 -0.23 -3.76 15.49
CA MET A 178 1.21 -3.88 15.27
C MET A 178 1.96 -3.51 16.54
N PHE A 179 3.06 -4.20 16.81
CA PHE A 179 4.01 -3.88 17.88
C PHE A 179 5.30 -3.35 17.24
N VAL A 180 5.81 -2.22 17.73
CA VAL A 180 7.01 -1.55 17.21
C VAL A 180 7.86 -1.05 18.37
N GLU A 181 9.18 -1.02 18.16
CA GLU A 181 10.14 -0.33 19.02
C GLU A 181 11.06 0.54 18.16
N PRO A 182 11.61 1.62 18.71
CA PRO A 182 12.64 2.41 18.01
C PRO A 182 13.77 1.50 17.52
N GLY A 183 14.09 1.58 16.22
CA GLY A 183 15.18 0.79 15.64
C GLY A 183 14.81 -0.61 15.12
N ASN A 184 13.65 -1.17 15.47
CA ASN A 184 13.29 -2.55 15.09
C ASN A 184 12.40 -2.64 13.83
N THR A 185 11.94 -1.50 13.30
CA THR A 185 11.10 -1.44 12.10
C THR A 185 11.62 -0.42 11.10
N ILE A 186 11.22 -0.59 9.84
CA ILE A 186 11.26 0.43 8.80
C ILE A 186 9.81 0.80 8.51
N THR A 187 9.47 2.07 8.67
CA THR A 187 8.10 2.55 8.49
C THR A 187 8.07 3.67 7.46
N TYR A 188 7.14 3.57 6.52
CA TYR A 188 6.90 4.61 5.53
C TYR A 188 5.41 4.80 5.26
N SER A 189 5.05 5.99 4.80
CA SER A 189 3.72 6.37 4.36
C SER A 189 3.82 7.00 2.97
N LEU A 190 2.91 6.60 2.08
CA LEU A 190 2.60 7.28 0.84
C LEU A 190 1.27 8.03 1.03
N SER A 191 1.30 9.34 0.86
CA SER A 191 0.11 10.17 0.71
C SER A 191 -0.03 10.51 -0.77
N VAL A 192 -1.01 9.91 -1.44
CA VAL A 192 -1.14 9.97 -2.91
C VAL A 192 -2.51 10.49 -3.33
N PRO A 193 -2.63 11.25 -4.43
CA PRO A 193 -3.92 11.65 -4.98
C PRO A 193 -4.78 10.43 -5.32
N ALA A 194 -6.10 10.57 -5.20
CA ALA A 194 -7.01 9.48 -5.55
C ALA A 194 -6.87 9.04 -7.02
N SER A 195 -6.52 9.97 -7.92
CA SER A 195 -6.33 9.70 -9.35
C SER A 195 -5.21 8.69 -9.65
N LEU A 196 -4.19 8.58 -8.80
CA LEU A 196 -3.09 7.62 -8.99
C LEU A 196 -3.58 6.17 -8.91
N VAL A 197 -4.60 5.92 -8.08
CA VAL A 197 -5.20 4.58 -7.90
C VAL A 197 -6.58 4.44 -8.54
N SER A 198 -7.01 5.45 -9.32
CA SER A 198 -8.27 5.39 -10.07
C SER A 198 -8.28 4.20 -11.03
N GLY A 199 -9.44 3.56 -11.17
CA GLY A 199 -9.60 2.36 -12.00
C GLY A 199 -9.09 1.06 -11.36
N LEU A 200 -8.36 1.11 -10.24
CA LEU A 200 -7.93 -0.08 -9.51
C LEU A 200 -8.98 -0.57 -8.52
N SER A 201 -9.04 -1.88 -8.29
CA SER A 201 -9.77 -2.41 -7.15
C SER A 201 -9.07 -2.04 -5.84
N PHE A 202 -9.77 -2.23 -4.71
CA PHE A 202 -9.16 -2.00 -3.40
C PHE A 202 -7.91 -2.87 -3.19
N ALA A 203 -7.95 -4.14 -3.58
CA ALA A 203 -6.81 -5.06 -3.45
C ALA A 203 -5.66 -4.71 -4.41
N ASP A 204 -5.98 -4.34 -5.66
CA ASP A 204 -4.95 -3.96 -6.65
C ASP A 204 -4.25 -2.67 -6.27
N SER A 205 -4.93 -1.75 -5.60
CA SER A 205 -4.30 -0.52 -5.10
C SER A 205 -3.25 -0.77 -4.01
N TYR A 206 -3.29 -1.90 -3.29
CA TYR A 206 -2.19 -2.28 -2.39
C TYR A 206 -1.00 -2.78 -3.20
N ALA A 207 -1.23 -3.76 -4.09
CA ALA A 207 -0.19 -4.30 -4.95
C ALA A 207 0.53 -3.19 -5.74
N TYR A 208 -0.24 -2.27 -6.31
CA TYR A 208 0.27 -1.13 -7.07
C TYR A 208 1.14 -0.19 -6.22
N LEU A 209 0.70 0.16 -5.00
CA LEU A 209 1.45 1.05 -4.12
C LEU A 209 2.63 0.37 -3.39
N ASP A 210 2.65 -0.97 -3.33
CA ASP A 210 3.76 -1.77 -2.82
C ASP A 210 4.81 -2.11 -3.91
N ASP A 211 4.51 -1.97 -5.20
CA ASP A 211 5.40 -2.42 -6.28
C ASP A 211 6.80 -1.79 -6.23
N TRP A 212 6.88 -0.48 -5.92
CA TRP A 212 8.16 0.21 -5.83
C TRP A 212 9.07 -0.38 -4.73
N VAL A 213 8.50 -0.80 -3.60
CA VAL A 213 9.29 -1.36 -2.49
C VAL A 213 9.69 -2.79 -2.79
N LEU A 214 8.86 -3.56 -3.50
CA LEU A 214 9.24 -4.89 -3.98
C LEU A 214 10.44 -4.78 -4.92
N GLY A 215 10.42 -3.77 -5.80
CA GLY A 215 11.55 -3.45 -6.64
C GLY A 215 12.81 -3.06 -5.85
N ALA A 216 12.70 -2.15 -4.88
CA ALA A 216 13.82 -1.74 -4.05
C ALA A 216 14.42 -2.93 -3.26
N LEU A 217 13.57 -3.83 -2.77
CA LEU A 217 13.98 -5.08 -2.11
C LEU A 217 14.70 -6.01 -3.09
N ALA A 218 14.21 -6.15 -4.31
CA ALA A 218 14.86 -6.93 -5.36
C ALA A 218 16.25 -6.36 -5.73
N ASP A 219 16.39 -5.03 -5.79
CA ASP A 219 17.68 -4.35 -6.01
C ASP A 219 18.68 -4.61 -4.87
N MET A 220 18.19 -4.99 -3.68
CA MET A 220 18.98 -5.44 -2.53
C MET A 220 19.16 -6.97 -2.46
N GLY A 221 18.71 -7.72 -3.47
CA GLY A 221 18.79 -9.18 -3.53
C GLY A 221 17.73 -9.91 -2.70
N VAL A 222 16.72 -9.21 -2.18
CA VAL A 222 15.61 -9.80 -1.43
C VAL A 222 14.46 -10.13 -2.39
N LYS A 223 14.18 -11.42 -2.56
CA LYS A 223 13.04 -11.90 -3.33
C LYS A 223 11.76 -11.81 -2.49
N ALA A 224 11.13 -10.64 -2.53
CA ALA A 224 9.84 -10.38 -1.89
C ALA A 224 8.70 -10.40 -2.91
N TRP A 225 7.49 -10.71 -2.46
CA TRP A 225 6.27 -10.60 -3.25
C TRP A 225 5.11 -10.07 -2.42
N TYR A 226 4.15 -9.47 -3.11
CA TYR A 226 2.87 -9.08 -2.51
C TYR A 226 1.99 -10.31 -2.26
N GLN A 227 1.51 -10.43 -1.03
CA GLN A 227 0.55 -11.44 -0.60
C GLN A 227 -0.76 -10.74 -0.19
N PRO A 228 -1.85 -10.91 -0.96
CA PRO A 228 -3.12 -10.28 -0.65
C PRO A 228 -3.62 -10.59 0.77
N LEU A 229 -4.25 -9.64 1.46
CA LEU A 229 -4.68 -8.32 0.96
C LEU A 229 -3.61 -7.21 1.06
N ASN A 230 -2.58 -7.37 1.89
CA ASN A 230 -1.77 -6.24 2.33
C ASN A 230 -0.41 -6.65 2.91
N ASP A 231 0.05 -7.87 2.64
CA ASP A 231 1.29 -8.38 3.23
C ASP A 231 2.40 -8.38 2.18
N ILE A 232 3.62 -8.06 2.61
CA ILE A 232 4.84 -8.30 1.82
C ILE A 232 5.55 -9.50 2.44
N ALA A 233 5.78 -10.53 1.64
CA ALA A 233 6.31 -11.81 2.08
C ALA A 233 7.57 -12.20 1.31
N THR A 234 8.36 -13.05 1.95
CA THR A 234 9.55 -13.72 1.41
C THR A 234 9.41 -15.22 1.65
N GLU A 235 10.30 -16.05 1.07
CA GLU A 235 10.28 -17.50 1.32
C GLU A 235 10.42 -17.85 2.81
N ALA A 236 11.04 -16.95 3.59
CA ALA A 236 11.20 -17.10 5.02
C ALA A 236 9.95 -16.70 5.85
N GLY A 237 9.05 -15.92 5.26
CA GLY A 237 7.83 -15.45 5.94
C GLY A 237 7.46 -14.01 5.60
N LYS A 238 6.43 -13.51 6.30
CA LYS A 238 5.97 -12.14 6.20
C LYS A 238 7.03 -11.19 6.77
N ILE A 239 7.36 -10.14 6.01
CA ILE A 239 8.32 -9.12 6.42
C ILE A 239 7.68 -7.74 6.60
N ALA A 240 6.57 -7.45 5.93
CA ALA A 240 5.85 -6.18 6.10
C ALA A 240 4.34 -6.36 6.02
N GLY A 241 3.61 -5.39 6.56
CA GLY A 241 2.18 -5.25 6.39
C GLY A 241 1.81 -3.81 6.08
N ALA A 242 0.98 -3.63 5.07
CA ALA A 242 0.44 -2.36 4.65
C ALA A 242 -0.95 -2.12 5.26
N ALA A 243 -1.35 -0.86 5.36
CA ALA A 243 -2.74 -0.48 5.58
C ALA A 243 -3.04 0.78 4.79
N GLN A 244 -4.31 0.95 4.39
CA GLN A 244 -4.73 2.12 3.65
C GLN A 244 -5.96 2.80 4.23
N LYS A 245 -6.09 4.10 3.94
CA LYS A 245 -7.27 4.91 4.20
C LYS A 245 -7.52 5.83 3.00
N ARG A 246 -8.75 5.88 2.52
CA ARG A 246 -9.18 6.90 1.55
C ARG A 246 -9.68 8.12 2.31
N VAL A 247 -9.19 9.29 1.95
CA VAL A 247 -9.62 10.61 2.40
C VAL A 247 -10.42 11.25 1.26
N VAL A 248 -11.63 11.71 1.55
CA VAL A 248 -12.58 12.23 0.56
C VAL A 248 -12.69 13.76 0.56
N ALA A 249 -11.72 14.45 1.19
CA ALA A 249 -11.60 15.90 1.11
C ALA A 249 -11.05 16.32 -0.26
N GLY A 250 -11.49 17.46 -0.80
CA GLY A 250 -11.04 17.94 -2.11
C GLY A 250 -11.24 16.92 -3.23
N ASP A 251 -10.19 16.69 -4.02
CA ASP A 251 -10.15 15.68 -5.10
C ASP A 251 -9.88 14.26 -4.58
N GLY A 252 -9.67 14.12 -3.27
CA GLY A 252 -9.44 12.87 -2.59
C GLY A 252 -7.98 12.42 -2.61
N ALA A 253 -7.62 11.61 -1.61
CA ALA A 253 -6.30 11.00 -1.50
C ALA A 253 -6.37 9.63 -0.85
N VAL A 254 -5.29 8.87 -1.00
CA VAL A 254 -5.07 7.61 -0.31
C VAL A 254 -3.82 7.73 0.56
N LEU A 255 -3.99 7.43 1.84
CA LEU A 255 -2.89 7.05 2.70
C LEU A 255 -2.63 5.56 2.46
N HIS A 256 -1.41 5.21 2.12
CA HIS A 256 -0.91 3.85 2.14
C HIS A 256 0.37 3.83 2.99
N HIS A 257 0.32 3.17 4.15
CA HIS A 257 1.47 3.10 5.03
C HIS A 257 1.85 1.67 5.36
N VAL A 258 3.14 1.46 5.56
CA VAL A 258 3.73 0.13 5.70
C VAL A 258 4.66 0.14 6.89
N THR A 259 4.53 -0.90 7.69
CA THR A 259 5.52 -1.24 8.71
C THR A 259 6.19 -2.54 8.29
N MET A 260 7.50 -2.47 8.10
CA MET A 260 8.34 -3.60 7.75
C MET A 260 9.24 -3.94 8.94
N SER A 261 9.27 -5.23 9.30
CA SER A 261 10.11 -5.69 10.39
C SER A 261 11.57 -5.74 9.96
N TYR A 262 12.39 -5.04 10.73
CA TYR A 262 13.84 -5.07 10.63
C TYR A 262 14.47 -5.90 11.75
N ASP A 263 13.81 -5.97 12.93
CA ASP A 263 14.08 -6.85 14.06
C ASP A 263 12.77 -7.02 14.87
N ILE A 264 12.68 -7.99 15.78
CA ILE A 264 11.51 -8.12 16.66
C ILE A 264 11.81 -8.82 17.99
N ASP A 265 11.36 -8.21 19.09
CA ASP A 265 11.29 -8.85 20.40
C ASP A 265 9.97 -9.62 20.53
N ALA A 266 10.00 -10.88 20.12
CA ALA A 266 8.81 -11.72 20.07
C ALA A 266 8.21 -12.00 21.46
N GLU A 267 9.02 -12.01 22.52
CA GLU A 267 8.55 -12.27 23.88
C GLU A 267 7.73 -11.08 24.40
N LYS A 268 8.28 -9.87 24.32
CA LYS A 268 7.52 -8.66 24.67
C LYS A 268 6.26 -8.50 23.84
N MET A 269 6.35 -8.78 22.53
CA MET A 269 5.17 -8.71 21.66
C MET A 269 4.05 -9.63 22.15
N LEU A 270 4.36 -10.86 22.55
CA LEU A 270 3.36 -11.83 23.03
C LEU A 270 2.80 -11.47 24.41
N ASP A 271 3.57 -10.77 25.24
CA ASP A 271 3.10 -10.26 26.53
C ASP A 271 2.17 -9.04 26.38
N VAL A 272 2.31 -8.26 25.31
CA VAL A 272 1.57 -7.02 25.08
C VAL A 272 0.36 -7.24 24.17
N LEU A 273 0.50 -8.01 23.09
CA LEU A 273 -0.57 -8.27 22.14
C LEU A 273 -1.39 -9.48 22.58
N ARG A 274 -2.71 -9.31 22.66
CA ARG A 274 -3.66 -10.39 22.96
C ARG A 274 -3.92 -11.33 21.78
N ILE A 275 -3.19 -11.13 20.67
CA ILE A 275 -3.27 -11.92 19.45
C ILE A 275 -2.78 -13.35 19.75
N GLY A 276 -3.67 -14.22 20.23
CA GLY A 276 -3.33 -15.63 20.41
C GLY A 276 -3.98 -16.43 21.54
N LYS A 277 -5.11 -16.05 22.15
CA LYS A 277 -5.87 -17.03 22.94
C LYS A 277 -6.92 -17.81 22.11
N GLU A 278 -7.59 -17.18 21.15
CA GLU A 278 -8.61 -17.84 20.31
C GLU A 278 -8.06 -18.41 18.98
N LYS A 279 -7.20 -17.70 18.24
CA LYS A 279 -6.59 -18.26 17.01
C LYS A 279 -5.63 -19.43 17.28
N MET A 280 -5.20 -19.61 18.53
CA MET A 280 -4.33 -20.69 18.98
C MET A 280 -5.09 -21.94 19.44
N SER A 281 -6.40 -21.84 19.71
CA SER A 281 -7.23 -23.02 20.02
C SER A 281 -7.72 -23.74 18.76
N ASP A 282 -7.94 -23.02 17.66
CA ASP A 282 -8.57 -23.57 16.45
C ASP A 282 -7.61 -24.00 15.35
N LYS A 283 -6.30 -23.70 15.47
CA LYS A 283 -5.26 -24.19 14.56
C LYS A 283 -3.98 -24.46 15.35
N GLY A 284 -3.73 -25.75 15.62
CA GLY A 284 -2.62 -26.22 16.46
C GLY A 284 -1.30 -25.50 16.20
N THR A 285 -0.76 -24.88 17.26
CA THR A 285 0.66 -24.60 17.60
C THR A 285 1.67 -24.21 16.51
N THR A 286 1.24 -23.83 15.31
CA THR A 286 2.11 -23.54 14.16
C THR A 286 1.88 -22.14 13.58
N SER A 287 0.80 -21.45 13.95
CA SER A 287 0.37 -20.20 13.29
C SER A 287 0.80 -18.89 13.97
N ALA A 288 1.26 -18.91 15.23
CA ALA A 288 1.85 -17.75 15.91
C ALA A 288 3.40 -17.72 15.86
N LYS A 289 4.02 -18.77 15.31
CA LYS A 289 5.47 -18.95 15.13
C LYS A 289 5.92 -18.94 13.68
N LYS A 290 5.12 -18.45 12.73
CA LYS A 290 5.66 -18.03 11.44
C LYS A 290 6.55 -16.83 11.74
N ARG A 291 7.84 -17.11 11.95
CA ARG A 291 8.89 -16.16 12.26
C ARG A 291 8.79 -15.03 11.25
N VAL A 292 8.56 -13.82 11.75
CA VAL A 292 8.95 -12.62 11.00
C VAL A 292 10.46 -12.78 10.80
N ASP A 293 10.90 -12.97 9.56
CA ASP A 293 12.34 -13.10 9.28
C ASP A 293 12.88 -11.71 8.92
N PRO A 294 13.54 -11.02 9.86
CA PRO A 294 13.87 -9.62 9.73
C PRO A 294 14.74 -9.34 8.49
N LEU A 295 14.51 -8.19 7.86
CA LEU A 295 15.32 -7.75 6.71
C LEU A 295 16.82 -7.73 7.00
N ARG A 296 17.22 -7.46 8.25
CA ARG A 296 18.63 -7.50 8.67
C ARG A 296 19.30 -8.83 8.33
N ARG A 297 18.60 -9.96 8.50
CA ARG A 297 19.15 -11.29 8.24
C ARG A 297 19.22 -11.61 6.75
N GLN A 298 18.26 -11.11 5.96
CA GLN A 298 18.17 -11.38 4.53
C GLN A 298 19.14 -10.51 3.71
N THR A 299 19.29 -9.24 4.10
CA THR A 299 20.15 -8.27 3.40
C THR A 299 21.57 -8.24 3.92
N GLY A 300 21.78 -8.50 5.23
CA GLY A 300 23.06 -8.24 5.91
C GLY A 300 23.39 -6.75 6.05
N LEU A 301 22.50 -5.85 5.64
CA LEU A 301 22.68 -4.40 5.66
C LEU A 301 22.23 -3.80 6.98
N SER A 302 22.75 -2.61 7.31
CA SER A 302 22.22 -1.82 8.41
C SER A 302 20.84 -1.26 8.05
N ARG A 303 20.03 -0.93 9.06
CA ARG A 303 18.70 -0.36 8.85
C ARG A 303 18.74 0.94 8.06
N ALA A 304 19.73 1.79 8.36
CA ALA A 304 19.96 3.04 7.65
C ALA A 304 20.27 2.79 6.18
N ASP A 305 21.16 1.83 5.87
CA ASP A 305 21.48 1.47 4.48
C ASP A 305 20.27 0.95 3.71
N VAL A 306 19.39 0.17 4.37
CA VAL A 306 18.15 -0.31 3.75
C VAL A 306 17.22 0.87 3.43
N ILE A 307 17.03 1.79 4.39
CA ILE A 307 16.21 3.00 4.19
C ILE A 307 16.77 3.85 3.05
N ASP A 308 18.08 4.12 3.04
CA ASP A 308 18.73 4.93 2.02
C ASP A 308 18.59 4.32 0.63
N ARG A 309 18.73 2.98 0.51
CA ARG A 309 18.52 2.26 -0.75
C ARG A 309 17.07 2.25 -1.21
N MET A 310 16.12 2.13 -0.29
CA MET A 310 14.69 2.26 -0.62
C MET A 310 14.36 3.66 -1.15
N ILE A 311 14.84 4.70 -0.46
CA ILE A 311 14.67 6.10 -0.89
C ILE A 311 15.35 6.33 -2.24
N GLY A 312 16.58 5.80 -2.43
CA GLY A 312 17.31 5.87 -3.70
C GLY A 312 16.53 5.21 -4.84
N SER A 313 16.05 3.98 -4.64
CA SER A 313 15.23 3.27 -5.64
C SER A 313 13.96 4.04 -6.00
N PHE A 314 13.27 4.64 -5.03
CA PHE A 314 12.09 5.47 -5.32
C PHE A 314 12.48 6.69 -6.17
N ARG A 315 13.55 7.39 -5.77
CA ARG A 315 14.06 8.57 -6.48
C ARG A 315 14.45 8.26 -7.91
N ASP A 316 15.15 7.15 -8.14
CA ASP A 316 15.63 6.77 -9.47
C ASP A 316 14.48 6.39 -10.41
N ARG A 317 13.38 5.88 -9.88
CA ARG A 317 12.19 5.48 -10.66
C ARG A 317 11.25 6.63 -10.98
N TYR A 318 11.01 7.53 -10.02
CA TYR A 318 9.90 8.49 -10.10
C TYR A 318 10.30 9.94 -9.87
N GLY A 319 11.58 10.22 -9.57
CA GLY A 319 11.99 11.50 -9.03
C GLY A 319 11.57 11.66 -7.57
N LEU A 320 12.33 12.44 -6.80
CA LEU A 320 12.03 12.66 -5.38
C LEU A 320 12.75 13.90 -4.87
N SER A 321 12.02 15.01 -4.76
CA SER A 321 12.50 16.28 -4.20
C SER A 321 12.43 16.27 -2.67
N GLN A 322 13.31 17.02 -2.00
CA GLN A 322 13.29 17.11 -0.55
C GLN A 322 12.12 17.99 -0.10
N GLY A 323 11.24 17.45 0.74
CA GLY A 323 10.17 18.17 1.41
C GLY A 323 10.40 18.31 2.91
N THR A 324 9.50 19.05 3.55
CA THR A 324 9.43 19.22 5.02
C THR A 324 7.97 19.21 5.45
N VAL A 325 7.71 18.85 6.72
CA VAL A 325 6.42 19.18 7.34
C VAL A 325 6.42 20.69 7.60
N THR A 326 5.47 21.42 7.03
CA THR A 326 5.37 22.87 7.21
C THR A 326 4.88 23.24 8.60
N ASP A 327 5.14 24.47 9.06
CA ASP A 327 4.66 24.94 10.38
C ASP A 327 3.14 24.82 10.53
N ARG A 328 2.40 25.05 9.42
CA ARG A 328 0.93 24.87 9.41
C ARG A 328 0.55 23.41 9.63
N GLU A 329 1.19 22.50 8.92
CA GLU A 329 0.93 21.06 9.05
C GLU A 329 1.32 20.54 10.45
N THR A 330 2.43 21.02 11.01
CA THR A 330 2.84 20.73 12.38
C THR A 330 1.78 21.21 13.36
N ALA A 331 1.31 22.45 13.26
CA ALA A 331 0.27 22.98 14.13
C ALA A 331 -1.06 22.21 14.01
N LEU A 332 -1.44 21.79 12.80
CA LEU A 332 -2.62 20.95 12.58
C LEU A 332 -2.45 19.56 13.21
N ALA A 333 -1.26 18.96 13.09
CA ALA A 333 -0.97 17.65 13.66
C ALA A 333 -0.96 17.69 15.19
N GLU A 334 -0.34 18.71 15.79
CA GLU A 334 -0.35 18.92 17.25
C GLU A 334 -1.77 19.14 17.78
N GLU A 335 -2.59 19.90 17.04
CA GLU A 335 -4.00 20.07 17.38
C GLU A 335 -4.79 18.76 17.31
N LEU A 336 -4.56 17.93 16.29
CA LEU A 336 -5.14 16.60 16.20
C LEU A 336 -4.62 15.67 17.29
N VAL A 337 -3.37 15.79 17.74
CA VAL A 337 -2.90 15.05 18.91
C VAL A 337 -3.74 15.41 20.13
N ARG A 338 -3.86 16.71 20.43
CA ARG A 338 -4.60 17.23 21.58
C ARG A 338 -6.08 16.87 21.57
N THR A 339 -6.71 16.93 20.39
CA THR A 339 -8.16 16.79 20.25
C THR A 339 -8.62 15.38 19.87
N LYS A 340 -7.70 14.53 19.39
CA LYS A 340 -8.02 13.19 18.88
C LYS A 340 -6.98 12.14 19.28
N PHE A 341 -5.75 12.19 18.78
CA PHE A 341 -4.84 11.03 18.86
C PHE A 341 -4.31 10.72 20.27
N ALA A 342 -4.32 11.68 21.18
CA ALA A 342 -3.99 11.47 22.60
C ALA A 342 -5.23 11.32 23.50
N THR A 343 -6.45 11.30 22.95
CA THR A 343 -7.67 11.21 23.75
C THR A 343 -8.07 9.76 24.00
N GLU A 344 -8.60 9.50 25.20
CA GLU A 344 -9.17 8.18 25.53
C GLU A 344 -10.36 7.84 24.64
N GLU A 345 -11.17 8.84 24.26
CA GLU A 345 -12.32 8.65 23.36
C GLU A 345 -11.89 8.06 22.02
N TRP A 346 -10.83 8.59 21.41
CA TRP A 346 -10.30 8.05 20.16
C TRP A 346 -9.69 6.66 20.37
N LEU A 347 -8.85 6.50 21.39
CA LEU A 347 -8.17 5.23 21.65
C LEU A 347 -9.17 4.10 21.95
N ALA A 348 -10.20 4.36 22.75
CA ALA A 348 -11.22 3.41 23.17
C ALA A 348 -12.41 3.30 22.19
N ARG A 349 -12.42 4.06 21.09
CA ARG A 349 -13.49 4.03 20.09
C ARG A 349 -13.82 2.61 19.63
N ILE A 350 -15.10 2.26 19.69
CA ILE A 350 -15.68 1.09 19.01
C ILE A 350 -16.62 1.67 17.93
N PRO A 351 -16.33 1.45 16.64
CA PRO A 351 -17.11 1.99 15.53
C PRO A 351 -18.56 1.57 15.49
#